data_AF-A0A1V6FGZ1-F1
#
_entry.id   AF-A0A1V6FGZ1-F1
#
_cell.length_a   1.000
_cell.length_b   1.000
_cell.length_c   1.000
_cell.angle_alpha   90.00
_cell.angle_beta   90.00
_cell.angle_gamma   90.00
#
_symmetry.space_group_name_H-M   'P 1'
#
loop_
_entity.id
_entity.type
_entity.pdbx_description
1 polymer ?
#
loop_
_entity_poly.entity_id
_entity_poly.type
_entity_poly.pdbx_seq_one_letter_code
_entity_poly.pdbx_strand_id
1 'polypeptide(L)'
;MNRGKLNAVRLPIRVDLSQGNERYTLLNGQEKELAPGDMMMADGSGIISSIIYGPDNRTQITQNTKNILFVVYAPPGINEDLLKQHLQDIYQYVKIVSPDAILETQQVCRI
;
A
#
# COMPACT_ATOMS: atom_id res chain seq x y z
N MET A 1 0.26 -6.70 -3.04
CA MET A 1 1.26 -5.91 -2.27
C MET A 1 1.21 -4.48 -2.80
N ASN A 2 0.96 -3.51 -1.91
CA ASN A 2 0.86 -2.09 -2.27
C ASN A 2 2.09 -1.36 -1.73
N ARG A 3 2.56 -0.37 -2.48
CA ARG A 3 3.74 0.43 -2.12
C ARG A 3 3.50 1.89 -2.47
N GLY A 4 3.90 2.79 -1.57
CA GLY A 4 3.69 4.23 -1.73
C GLY A 4 4.75 5.07 -1.03
N LYS A 5 4.89 6.31 -1.46
CA LYS A 5 5.71 7.34 -0.83
C LYS A 5 5.02 7.81 0.45
N LEU A 6 5.62 7.48 1.60
CA LEU A 6 5.02 7.72 2.92
C LEU A 6 4.70 9.21 3.17
N ASN A 7 5.56 10.12 2.70
CA ASN A 7 5.36 11.56 2.92
C ASN A 7 4.14 12.13 2.18
N ALA A 8 3.57 11.38 1.22
CA ALA A 8 2.34 11.76 0.53
C ALA A 8 1.09 11.11 1.14
N VAL A 9 1.25 10.18 2.09
CA VAL A 9 0.16 9.49 2.78
C VAL A 9 -0.29 10.31 3.98
N ARG A 10 -1.60 10.49 4.13
CA ARG A 10 -2.23 11.17 5.26
C ARG A 10 -2.87 10.17 6.21
N LEU A 11 -2.26 9.91 7.37
CA LEU A 11 -2.81 8.99 8.35
C LEU A 11 -4.19 9.44 8.89
N PRO A 12 -5.06 8.51 9.35
CA PRO A 12 -4.85 7.06 9.36
C PRO A 12 -5.08 6.42 7.99
N ILE A 13 -4.39 5.30 7.75
CA ILE A 13 -4.69 4.42 6.62
C ILE A 13 -5.83 3.49 7.04
N ARG A 14 -6.77 3.27 6.12
CA ARG A 14 -7.91 2.38 6.27
C ARG A 14 -7.96 1.41 5.10
N VAL A 15 -8.49 0.23 5.37
CA VAL A 15 -8.77 -0.81 4.38
C VAL A 15 -10.27 -1.05 4.39
N ASP A 16 -10.87 -1.11 3.21
CA ASP A 16 -12.32 -1.30 3.05
C ASP A 16 -12.65 -2.07 1.77
N LEU A 17 -13.91 -2.47 1.62
CA LEU A 17 -14.45 -3.03 0.39
C LEU A 17 -15.23 -1.95 -0.37
N SER A 18 -14.85 -1.75 -1.64
CA SER A 18 -15.51 -0.83 -2.56
C SER A 18 -17.01 -1.14 -2.71
N GLN A 19 -17.85 -0.11 -2.66
CA GLN A 19 -19.28 -0.18 -2.98
C GLN A 19 -19.55 -0.02 -4.48
N GLY A 20 -18.52 0.35 -5.26
CA GLY A 20 -18.60 0.51 -6.71
C GLY A 20 -18.96 1.91 -7.16
N ASN A 21 -18.96 2.90 -6.27
CA ASN A 21 -19.17 4.31 -6.58
C ASN A 21 -17.94 5.17 -6.29
N GLU A 22 -16.92 4.58 -5.67
CA GLU A 22 -15.68 5.24 -5.33
C GLU A 22 -14.78 5.39 -6.56
N ARG A 23 -14.08 6.51 -6.63
CA ARG A 23 -13.20 6.85 -7.74
C ARG A 23 -11.85 7.35 -7.27
N TYR A 24 -10.82 7.05 -8.05
CA TYR A 24 -9.49 7.57 -7.80
C TYR A 24 -8.65 7.65 -9.07
N THR A 25 -7.61 8.47 -9.04
CA THR A 25 -6.70 8.66 -10.16
C THR A 25 -5.58 7.62 -10.12
N LEU A 26 -5.54 6.75 -11.11
CA LEU A 26 -4.50 5.73 -11.29
C LEU A 26 -3.15 6.36 -11.67
N LEU A 27 -2.07 5.58 -11.59
CA LEU A 27 -0.73 6.02 -11.97
C LEU A 27 -0.64 6.71 -13.35
N ASN A 28 -1.46 6.28 -14.32
CA ASN A 28 -1.51 6.84 -15.67
C ASN A 28 -2.26 8.19 -15.77
N GLY A 29 -2.73 8.73 -14.63
CA GLY A 29 -3.48 9.98 -14.57
C GLY A 29 -4.97 9.85 -14.90
N GLN A 30 -5.46 8.66 -15.22
CA GLN A 30 -6.88 8.45 -15.51
C GLN A 30 -7.66 8.18 -14.22
N GLU A 31 -8.84 8.77 -14.13
CA GLU A 31 -9.80 8.43 -13.08
C GLU A 31 -10.41 7.05 -13.36
N LYS A 32 -10.57 6.26 -12.31
CA LYS A 32 -11.16 4.93 -12.36
C LYS A 32 -12.18 4.76 -11.26
N GLU A 33 -13.36 4.30 -11.64
CA GLU A 33 -14.36 3.79 -10.71
C GLU A 33 -14.00 2.37 -10.29
N LEU A 34 -14.08 2.13 -8.98
CA LEU A 34 -13.76 0.84 -8.39
C LEU A 34 -14.83 -0.19 -8.70
N ALA A 35 -14.43 -1.45 -8.83
CA ALA A 35 -15.41 -2.53 -8.91
C ALA A 35 -16.03 -2.76 -7.52
N PRO A 36 -17.35 -3.04 -7.42
CA PRO A 36 -17.95 -3.46 -6.15
C PRO A 36 -17.21 -4.68 -5.59
N GLY A 37 -16.90 -4.65 -4.29
CA GLY A 37 -16.16 -5.70 -3.58
C GLY A 37 -14.64 -5.69 -3.82
N ASP A 38 -14.10 -4.77 -4.62
CA ASP A 38 -12.64 -4.60 -4.70
C ASP A 38 -12.11 -4.10 -3.35
N MET A 39 -11.06 -4.75 -2.85
CA MET A 39 -10.42 -4.31 -1.62
C MET A 39 -9.59 -3.07 -1.92
N MET A 40 -9.90 -1.98 -1.21
CA MET A 40 -9.25 -0.70 -1.36
C MET A 40 -8.55 -0.26 -0.09
N MET A 41 -7.53 0.57 -0.27
CA MET A 41 -6.84 1.28 0.79
C MET A 41 -7.05 2.76 0.60
N ALA A 42 -7.44 3.44 1.67
CA ALA A 42 -7.62 4.89 1.68
C ALA A 42 -6.84 5.52 2.83
N ASP A 43 -6.43 6.76 2.63
CA ASP A 43 -5.86 7.62 3.66
C ASP A 43 -6.82 8.80 3.91
N GLY A 44 -6.44 9.75 4.76
CA GLY A 44 -7.24 10.93 5.07
C GLY A 44 -7.49 11.89 3.89
N SER A 45 -6.92 11.64 2.72
CA SER A 45 -7.14 12.41 1.48
C SER A 45 -7.89 11.63 0.39
N GLY A 46 -8.04 10.31 0.53
CA GLY A 46 -8.79 9.49 -0.41
C GLY A 46 -8.13 8.14 -0.66
N ILE A 47 -8.60 7.44 -1.70
CA ILE A 47 -8.08 6.12 -2.07
C ILE A 47 -6.65 6.26 -2.58
N ILE A 48 -5.77 5.40 -2.06
CA ILE A 48 -4.36 5.32 -2.44
C ILE A 48 -4.03 4.05 -3.23
N SER A 49 -4.90 3.05 -3.20
CA SER A 49 -4.77 1.85 -4.04
C SER A 49 -5.99 0.94 -3.96
N SER A 50 -6.16 0.07 -4.95
CA SER A 50 -7.00 -1.14 -4.83
C SER A 50 -6.28 -2.39 -5.33
N ILE A 51 -6.86 -3.57 -5.10
CA ILE A 51 -6.27 -4.84 -5.55
C ILE A 51 -6.35 -4.96 -7.08
N ILE A 52 -7.49 -4.59 -7.69
CA ILE A 52 -7.67 -4.77 -9.14
C ILE A 52 -6.90 -3.72 -9.93
N TYR A 53 -6.91 -2.45 -9.50
CA TYR A 53 -6.38 -1.34 -10.30
C TYR A 53 -5.04 -0.79 -9.80
N GLY A 54 -4.55 -1.24 -8.64
CA GLY A 54 -3.24 -0.88 -8.13
C GLY A 54 -3.20 0.52 -7.50
N PRO A 55 -2.00 1.13 -7.39
CA PRO A 55 -1.82 2.37 -6.62
C PRO A 55 -2.31 3.63 -7.35
N ASP A 56 -2.60 4.65 -6.55
CA ASP A 56 -2.94 6.00 -7.02
C ASP A 56 -1.72 6.77 -7.51
N ASN A 57 -1.96 7.81 -8.30
CA ASN A 57 -0.90 8.68 -8.80
C ASN A 57 -0.21 9.49 -7.68
N ARG A 58 -1.00 10.00 -6.72
CA ARG A 58 -0.50 10.95 -5.70
C ARG A 58 0.54 10.32 -4.77
N THR A 59 0.35 9.06 -4.38
CA THR A 59 1.28 8.37 -3.45
C THR A 59 2.33 7.53 -4.16
N GLN A 60 2.47 7.67 -5.49
CA GLN A 60 3.48 6.95 -6.28
C GLN A 60 4.91 7.14 -5.73
N ILE A 61 5.67 6.04 -5.71
CA ILE A 61 7.12 6.07 -5.47
C ILE A 61 7.81 6.60 -6.73
N THR A 62 8.61 7.64 -6.54
CA THR A 62 9.45 8.27 -7.57
C THR A 62 10.93 8.18 -7.18
N GLN A 63 11.83 8.57 -8.09
CA GLN A 63 13.28 8.65 -7.82
C GLN A 63 13.64 9.56 -6.62
N ASN A 64 12.79 10.52 -6.30
CA ASN A 64 13.00 11.46 -5.18
C ASN A 64 12.40 10.95 -3.86
N THR A 65 11.80 9.76 -3.84
CA THR A 65 11.18 9.20 -2.63
C THR A 65 12.23 8.75 -1.63
N LYS A 66 12.11 9.20 -0.38
CA LYS A 66 13.00 8.84 0.72
C LYS A 66 12.35 7.94 1.76
N ASN A 67 11.05 8.10 1.97
CA ASN A 67 10.27 7.33 2.93
C ASN A 67 9.23 6.51 2.16
N ILE A 68 9.22 5.20 2.35
CA ILE A 68 8.37 4.26 1.61
C ILE A 68 7.52 3.49 2.61
N LEU A 69 6.25 3.28 2.25
CA LEU A 69 5.34 2.36 2.93
C LEU A 69 5.11 1.14 2.05
N PHE A 70 5.26 -0.05 2.62
CA PHE A 70 4.86 -1.31 2.03
C PHE A 70 3.69 -1.91 2.82
N VAL A 71 2.64 -2.32 2.11
CA VAL A 71 1.44 -2.94 2.71
C VAL A 71 1.15 -4.26 2.00
N VAL A 72 0.93 -5.31 2.79
CA VAL A 72 0.61 -6.65 2.31
C VAL A 72 -0.75 -7.06 2.87
N TYR A 73 -1.62 -7.53 1.98
CA TYR A 73 -2.91 -8.11 2.35
C TYR A 73 -2.77 -9.63 2.31
N ALA A 74 -3.32 -10.30 3.32
CA ALA A 74 -3.30 -11.74 3.41
C ALA A 74 -4.73 -12.26 3.56
N PRO A 75 -5.15 -13.25 2.74
CA PRO A 75 -6.41 -13.93 2.96
C PRO A 75 -6.47 -14.60 4.35
N PRO A 76 -7.68 -14.87 4.88
CA PRO A 76 -7.83 -15.66 6.10
C PRO A 76 -7.11 -17.01 6.00
N GLY A 77 -6.49 -17.44 7.11
CA GLY A 77 -5.75 -18.70 7.20
C GLY A 77 -4.25 -18.59 6.90
N ILE A 78 -3.75 -17.43 6.48
CA ILE A 78 -2.31 -17.18 6.37
C ILE A 78 -1.72 -16.92 7.77
N ASN A 79 -0.64 -17.63 8.10
CA ASN A 79 0.05 -17.48 9.38
C ASN A 79 0.72 -16.09 9.49
N GLU A 80 0.57 -15.46 10.64
CA GLU A 80 1.17 -14.16 10.96
C GLU A 80 2.70 -14.15 10.87
N ASP A 81 3.36 -15.24 11.28
CA ASP A 81 4.83 -15.36 11.20
C ASP A 81 5.30 -15.39 9.74
N LEU A 82 4.51 -15.98 8.85
CA LEU A 82 4.79 -15.95 7.41
C LEU A 82 4.69 -14.52 6.86
N LEU A 83 3.74 -13.72 7.36
CA LEU A 83 3.62 -12.30 6.98
C LEU A 83 4.77 -11.45 7.52
N LYS A 84 5.16 -11.68 8.77
CA LYS A 84 6.34 -11.01 9.36
C LYS A 84 7.60 -11.34 8.56
N GLN A 85 7.80 -12.61 8.21
CA GLN A 85 8.92 -13.03 7.37
C GLN A 85 8.86 -12.38 5.99
N HIS A 86 7.69 -12.35 5.35
CA HIS A 86 7.55 -11.73 4.04
C HIS A 86 7.85 -10.22 4.06
N LEU A 87 7.40 -9.49 5.09
CA LEU A 87 7.75 -8.07 5.28
C LEU A 87 9.25 -7.91 5.52
N GLN A 88 9.86 -8.83 6.27
CA GLN A 88 11.30 -8.86 6.49
C GLN A 88 12.07 -9.09 5.18
N ASP A 89 11.61 -9.98 4.30
CA ASP A 89 12.21 -10.24 2.99
C ASP A 89 12.13 -9.00 2.10
N ILE A 90 10.99 -8.30 2.09
CA ILE A 90 10.82 -7.03 1.37
C ILE A 90 11.85 -6.00 1.84
N TYR A 91 12.04 -5.85 3.15
CA TYR A 91 13.05 -4.95 3.70
C TYR A 91 14.47 -5.35 3.28
N GLN A 92 14.81 -6.65 3.28
CA GLN A 92 16.12 -7.12 2.80
C GLN A 92 16.32 -6.77 1.32
N TYR A 93 15.31 -6.90 0.47
CA TYR A 93 15.41 -6.49 -0.93
C TYR A 93 15.56 -4.97 -1.09
N VAL A 94 14.92 -4.17 -0.26
CA VAL A 94 15.14 -2.72 -0.25
C VAL A 94 16.59 -2.38 0.10
N LYS A 95 17.20 -3.10 1.05
CA LYS A 95 18.60 -2.89 1.46
C LYS A 95 19.61 -3.19 0.35
N ILE A 96 19.28 -4.07 -0.60
CA ILE A 96 20.14 -4.33 -1.76
C ILE A 96 20.32 -3.07 -2.61
N VAL A 97 19.25 -2.29 -2.80
CA VAL A 97 19.26 -1.07 -3.65
C VAL A 97 19.44 0.22 -2.86
N SER A 98 19.19 0.18 -1.55
CA SER A 98 19.39 1.30 -0.63
C SER A 98 20.01 0.76 0.68
N PRO A 99 21.34 0.56 0.72
CA PRO A 99 22.02 -0.03 1.87
C PRO A 99 21.81 0.72 3.18
N ASP A 100 21.58 2.03 3.12
CA ASP A 100 21.36 2.88 4.29
C ASP A 100 19.88 2.96 4.71
N ALA A 101 18.97 2.23 4.04
CA ALA A 101 17.57 2.20 4.43
C ALA A 101 17.41 1.71 5.89
N ILE A 102 16.48 2.33 6.61
CA ILE A 102 16.15 2.03 8.00
C ILE A 102 14.69 1.60 8.05
N LEU A 103 14.40 0.55 8.82
CA LEU A 103 13.04 0.12 9.11
C LEU A 103 12.48 0.94 10.28
N GLU A 104 11.62 1.90 9.99
CA GLU A 104 10.97 2.74 11.02
C GLU A 104 9.89 1.96 11.79
N THR A 105 9.09 1.16 11.09
CA THR A 105 7.97 0.41 11.69
C THR A 105 7.61 -0.82 10.86
N GLN A 106 7.29 -1.91 11.54
CA GLN A 106 6.71 -3.12 10.95
C GLN A 106 5.63 -3.66 11.88
N GLN A 107 4.42 -3.88 11.36
CA GLN A 107 3.29 -4.37 12.12
C GLN A 107 2.46 -5.32 11.26
N VAL A 108 1.87 -6.33 11.91
CA VAL A 108 0.85 -7.19 11.30
C VAL A 108 -0.43 -7.01 12.11
N CYS A 109 -1.49 -6.59 11.43
CA CYS A 109 -2.79 -6.33 12.05
C CYS A 109 -3.80 -7.38 11.56
N ARG A 110 -4.64 -7.86 12.47
CA ARG A 110 -5.83 -8.63 12.12
C ARG A 110 -7.01 -7.67 12.07
N ILE A 111 -7.79 -7.76 10.99
CA ILE A 111 -9.00 -6.97 10.77
C ILE A 111 -10.21 -7.78 11.22
#